data_AF-A0A957KL96-F1
#
_entry.id   AF-A0A957KL96-F1
#
_cell.length_a   1.000
_cell.length_b   1.000
_cell.length_c   1.000
_cell.angle_alpha   90.00
_cell.angle_beta   90.00
_cell.angle_gamma   90.00
#
_symmetry.space_group_name_H-M   'P 1'
#
loop_
_entity.id
_entity.type
_entity.pdbx_description
1 polymer ?
#
loop_
_entity_poly.entity_id
_entity_poly.type
_entity_poly.pdbx_seq_one_letter_code
_entity_poly.pdbx_strand_id
1 'polypeptide(L)' 'VDPGEPHAANALAVNGAIVYPTSYPRTLARLQAAGLAVHTVPATELIKAEGAVTCCSLVFAMDD' A
#
# COMPACT_ATOMS: atom_id res chain seq x y z
N VAL A 1 6.15 8.46 -2.86
CA VAL A 1 6.91 7.30 -3.38
C VAL A 1 8.39 7.63 -3.34
N ASP A 2 9.22 6.68 -2.91
CA ASP A 2 10.68 6.77 -2.98
C ASP A 2 11.19 6.60 -4.43
N PRO A 3 12.13 7.42 -4.94
CA PRO A 3 12.62 7.30 -6.31
C PRO A 3 13.23 5.93 -6.64
N GLY A 4 13.78 5.21 -5.65
CA GLY A 4 14.32 3.86 -5.83
C GLY A 4 13.28 2.75 -5.76
N GLU A 5 11.99 3.06 -5.61
CA GLU A 5 10.89 2.10 -5.53
C GLU A 5 9.71 2.56 -6.42
N PRO A 6 9.87 2.61 -7.76
CA PRO A 6 8.87 3.20 -8.66
C PRO A 6 7.50 2.51 -8.61
N HIS A 7 7.45 1.23 -8.21
CA HIS A 7 6.21 0.44 -8.08
C HIS A 7 5.54 0.55 -6.69
N ALA A 8 6.08 1.38 -5.79
CA ALA A 8 5.61 1.54 -4.42
C ALA A 8 4.32 2.37 -4.27
N ALA A 9 3.76 2.88 -5.36
CA ALA A 9 2.49 3.60 -5.32
C ALA A 9 1.28 2.70 -5.03
N ASN A 10 1.44 1.38 -5.08
CA ASN A 10 0.37 0.39 -4.93
C ASN A 10 -0.03 0.20 -3.45
N ALA A 11 -0.58 1.27 -2.88
CA ALA A 11 -1.08 1.40 -1.51
C ALA A 11 -2.60 1.60 -1.51
N LEU A 12 -3.33 0.87 -0.67
CA LEU A 12 -4.78 1.06 -0.53
C LEU A 12 -5.06 2.01 0.63
N ALA A 13 -5.64 3.17 0.36
CA ALA A 13 -6.17 4.07 1.39
C ALA A 13 -7.64 3.73 1.67
N VAL A 14 -7.96 3.36 2.92
CA VAL A 14 -9.30 3.00 3.34
C VAL A 14 -9.50 3.31 4.82
N ASN A 15 -10.66 3.86 5.18
CA ASN A 15 -11.04 4.18 6.57
C ASN A 15 -9.96 4.97 7.35
N GLY A 16 -9.34 5.96 6.70
CA GLY A 16 -8.30 6.79 7.32
C GLY A 16 -6.94 6.10 7.54
N ALA A 17 -6.77 4.86 7.09
CA ALA A 17 -5.52 4.11 7.17
C ALA A 17 -5.03 3.67 5.78
N ILE A 18 -3.77 3.26 5.71
CA ILE A 18 -3.12 2.74 4.50
C ILE A 18 -2.81 1.27 4.68
N VAL A 19 -3.29 0.41 3.78
CA VAL A 19 -2.81 -0.97 3.64
C VAL A 19 -1.68 -0.99 2.60
N TYR A 20 -0.52 -1.52 2.98
CA TYR A 20 0.73 -1.33 2.22
C TYR A 20 1.55 -2.61 2.09
N PRO A 21 2.20 -2.90 0.95
CA PRO A 21 2.99 -4.11 0.81
C PRO A 21 4.35 -3.95 1.51
N THR A 22 4.84 -5.00 2.16
CA THR A 22 6.14 -4.97 2.87
C THR A 22 7.36 -4.82 1.95
N SER A 23 7.19 -4.94 0.63
CA SER A 23 8.28 -4.99 -0.36
C SER A 23 8.93 -3.65 -0.69
N TYR A 24 8.41 -2.53 -0.18
CA TYR A 24 8.89 -1.18 -0.48
C TYR A 24 9.22 -0.39 0.80
N PRO A 25 10.28 -0.78 1.53
CA PRO A 25 10.59 -0.26 2.86
C PRO A 25 10.92 1.23 2.88
N ARG A 26 11.51 1.81 1.83
CA ARG A 26 11.85 3.25 1.81
C ARG A 26 10.59 4.11 1.72
N THR A 27 9.65 3.70 0.88
CA THR A 27 8.35 4.38 0.77
C THR A 27 7.51 4.14 2.01
N LEU A 28 7.54 2.95 2.61
CA LEU A 28 6.90 2.68 3.90
C LEU A 28 7.39 3.63 4.99
N ALA A 29 8.72 3.80 5.12
CA ALA A 29 9.30 4.72 6.09
C ALA A 29 8.84 6.17 5.86
N ARG A 30 8.68 6.60 4.61
CA ARG A 30 8.14 7.92 4.28
C ARG A 30 6.67 8.08 4.65
N LEU A 31 5.85 7.05 4.46
CA LEU A 31 4.45 7.05 4.89
C LEU A 31 4.34 7.15 6.41
N GLN A 32 5.15 6.37 7.14
CA GLN A 32 5.21 6.40 8.60
C GLN A 32 5.72 7.75 9.13
N ALA A 33 6.77 8.31 8.52
CA ALA A 33 7.29 9.63 8.88
C ALA A 33 6.30 10.76 8.61
N ALA A 34 5.37 10.59 7.66
CA ALA A 34 4.27 11.51 7.42
C ALA A 34 3.13 11.38 8.46
N GLY A 35 3.25 10.48 9.43
CA GLY A 35 2.24 10.28 10.48
C GLY A 35 1.01 9.48 10.01
N LEU A 36 1.10 8.80 8.86
CA LEU A 36 -0.02 7.99 8.36
C LEU A 36 -0.11 6.67 9.14
N ALA A 37 -1.32 6.25 9.47
CA ALA A 37 -1.57 4.92 10.01
C ALA A 37 -1.39 3.88 8.89
N VAL A 38 -0.33 3.05 8.98
CA VAL A 38 0.01 2.06 7.94
C VAL A 38 -0.08 0.65 8.50
N HIS A 39 -0.87 -0.20 7.84
CA HIS A 39 -0.95 -1.64 8.08
C HIS A 39 -0.24 -2.37 6.94
N THR A 40 0.82 -3.12 7.28
CA THR A 40 1.61 -3.82 6.27
C THR A 40 1.10 -5.22 5.99
N VAL A 41 1.10 -5.63 4.72
CA VAL A 41 0.75 -6.99 4.28
C VAL A 41 1.86 -7.60 3.43
N PRO A 42 2.19 -8.90 3.59
CA PRO A 42 3.05 -9.60 2.65
C PRO A 42 2.32 -9.77 1.31
N ALA A 43 2.87 -9.22 0.22
CA ALA A 43 2.28 -9.30 -1.12
C ALA A 43 3.32 -9.65 -2.21
N THR A 44 4.41 -10.32 -1.84
CA THR A 44 5.56 -10.58 -2.73
C THR A 44 5.19 -11.40 -3.96
N GLU A 45 4.29 -12.38 -3.84
CA GLU A 45 3.85 -13.19 -4.97
C GLU A 45 2.99 -12.40 -5.96
N LEU A 46 2.16 -11.49 -5.47
CA LEU A 46 1.36 -10.61 -6.33
C LEU A 46 2.28 -9.66 -7.11
N ILE A 47 3.36 -9.18 -6.49
CA ILE A 47 4.34 -8.29 -7.13
C ILE A 47 5.05 -8.96 -8.31
N LYS A 48 5.28 -10.28 -8.26
CA LYS A 48 5.80 -11.03 -9.41
C LYS A 48 4.88 -10.95 -10.63
N ALA A 49 3.58 -10.74 -10.40
CA ALA A 49 2.56 -10.55 -11.42
C ALA A 49 2.16 -9.08 -11.57
N GLU A 50 3.05 -8.14 -11.20
CA GLU A 50 2.82 -6.68 -11.28
C GLU A 50 1.63 -6.17 -10.42
N GLY A 51 1.12 -7.01 -9.53
CA GLY A 51 0.05 -6.69 -8.59
C GLY A 51 0.54 -6.32 -7.18
N ALA A 52 -0.33 -5.68 -6.39
CA ALA A 52 -0.17 -5.49 -4.95
C ALA A 52 -1.53 -5.08 -4.35
N VAL A 53 -1.57 -4.11 -3.44
CA VAL A 53 -2.70 -3.92 -2.52
C VAL A 53 -3.91 -3.24 -3.18
N THR A 54 -3.69 -2.13 -3.88
CA THR A 54 -4.76 -1.34 -4.49
C THR A 54 -5.45 -2.10 -5.61
N CYS A 55 -4.68 -2.70 -6.52
CA CYS A 55 -5.24 -3.37 -7.70
C CYS A 55 -5.92 -4.71 -7.38
N CYS A 56 -5.62 -5.31 -6.23
CA CYS A 56 -6.28 -6.53 -5.75
C CYS A 56 -7.49 -6.23 -4.85
N SER A 57 -7.94 -4.97 -4.83
CA SER A 57 -9.03 -4.52 -3.97
C SER A 57 -10.16 -3.92 -4.81
N LEU A 58 -11.39 -4.28 -4.45
CA LEU A 58 -12.61 -3.60 -4.88
C LEU A 58 -13.22 -2.96 -3.63
N VAL A 59 -13.33 -1.64 -3.62
CA VAL A 59 -13.82 -0.88 -2.47
C VAL A 59 -15.31 -0.60 -2.67
N PHE A 60 -16.11 -0.95 -1.67
CA PHE A 60 -17.54 -0.66 -1.64
C PHE A 60 -17.79 0.45 -0.62
N ALA A 61 -18.71 1.36 -0.94
CA ALA A 61 -19.31 2.23 0.05
C ALA A 61 -20.35 1.41 0.82
N MET A 62 -20.39 1.58 2.14
CA MET A 62 -21.57 1.21 2.91
C MET A 62 -22.33 2.50 3.16
N ASP A 63 -23.52 2.60 2.58
CA ASP A 63 -24.52 3.58 2.99
C ASP A 63 -25.30 2.98 4.17
N ASP A 64 -25.63 3.79 5.18
CA ASP A 64 -26.46 3.39 6.33
C ASP A 64 -27.90 3.00 5.93
#